data_AF-A0A0P1IQP7-F1
#
_entry.id   AF-A0A0P1IQP7-F1
#
_cell.length_a   1.000
_cell.length_b   1.000
_cell.length_c   1.000
_cell.angle_alpha   90.00
_cell.angle_beta   90.00
_cell.angle_gamma   90.00
#
_symmetry.space_group_name_H-M   'P 1'
#
loop_
_entity.id
_entity.type
_entity.pdbx_description
1 polymer ?
#
loop_
_entity_poly.entity_id
_entity_poly.type
_entity_poly.pdbx_seq_one_letter_code
_entity_poly.pdbx_strand_id
1 'polypeptide(L)'
;MNIDLFVKLTSRAWAMPILSSLHTGVPARQAALLAATGASRNAFVQSLNHLMDLGLLERNPGHGHPLRPEFRLTPFGVTVASIAHRIHTVSAKEDRNLLRKSWTLPVLTALHRPIYFNEIKRGLTSITDRALSQSLKSLETRHWVARQVDDSSRPPRPVYKAVNTGGAISKIIAPEIQFA
;
A
#
# COMPACT_ATOMS: atom_id res chain seq x y z
N MET A 1 -10.38 -5.27 6.19
CA MET A 1 -10.66 -4.04 5.39
C MET A 1 -11.09 -4.45 3.99
N ASN A 2 -12.04 -3.76 3.35
CA ASN A 2 -12.43 -4.08 1.96
C ASN A 2 -11.34 -3.64 0.95
N ILE A 3 -11.17 -4.37 -0.15
CA ILE A 3 -10.21 -4.06 -1.23
C ILE A 3 -10.35 -2.64 -1.79
N ASP A 4 -11.56 -2.10 -1.94
CA ASP A 4 -11.78 -0.75 -2.48
C ASP A 4 -11.23 0.33 -1.53
N LEU A 5 -11.38 0.13 -0.22
CA LEU A 5 -10.78 1.00 0.78
C LEU A 5 -9.26 0.91 0.72
N PHE A 6 -8.71 -0.28 0.48
CA PHE A 6 -7.27 -0.45 0.32
C PHE A 6 -6.72 0.24 -0.94
N VAL A 7 -7.42 0.14 -2.07
CA VAL A 7 -7.09 0.89 -3.29
C VAL A 7 -7.10 2.40 -3.04
N LYS A 8 -8.11 2.91 -2.33
CA LYS A 8 -8.16 4.32 -1.91
C LYS A 8 -6.99 4.67 -1.02
N LEU A 9 -6.66 3.86 -0.02
CA LEU A 9 -5.53 4.08 0.88
C LEU A 9 -4.20 4.21 0.12
N THR A 10 -3.93 3.31 -0.83
CA THR A 10 -2.64 3.28 -1.55
C THR A 10 -2.56 4.29 -2.68
N SER A 11 -3.66 4.97 -3.03
CA SER A 11 -3.68 6.00 -4.08
C SER A 11 -2.77 7.21 -3.81
N ARG A 12 -2.40 7.44 -2.54
CA ARG A 12 -1.46 8.50 -2.14
C ARG A 12 -0.11 7.91 -1.77
N ALA A 13 0.92 8.31 -2.50
CA ALA A 13 2.28 7.79 -2.39
C ALA A 13 2.85 7.81 -0.95
N TRP A 14 2.46 8.79 -0.11
CA TRP A 14 2.99 8.92 1.24
C TRP A 14 2.07 8.40 2.34
N ALA A 15 0.90 7.84 2.01
CA ALA A 15 -0.03 7.30 3.01
C ALA A 15 0.60 6.17 3.82
N MET A 16 1.12 5.13 3.15
CA MET A 16 1.77 3.98 3.82
C MET A 16 3.04 4.39 4.60
N PRO A 17 3.94 5.24 4.06
CA PRO A 17 5.06 5.78 4.84
C PRO A 17 4.67 6.57 6.09
N ILE A 18 3.62 7.40 6.03
CA ILE A 18 3.14 8.15 7.19
C ILE A 18 2.64 7.19 8.25
N LEU A 19 1.77 6.24 7.87
CA LEU A 19 1.21 5.25 8.78
C LEU A 19 2.29 4.38 9.42
N SER A 20 3.26 3.88 8.63
CA SER A 20 4.40 3.13 9.17
C SER A 20 5.23 3.96 10.13
N SER A 21 5.45 5.26 9.88
CA SER A 21 6.25 6.12 10.75
C SER A 21 5.57 6.36 12.10
N LEU A 22 4.25 6.56 12.07
CA LEU A 22 3.43 6.70 13.27
C LEU A 22 3.44 5.40 14.10
N HIS A 23 3.35 4.25 13.46
CA HIS A 23 3.46 2.95 14.14
C HIS A 23 4.79 2.77 14.86
N THR A 24 5.90 3.24 14.27
CA THR A 24 7.24 3.16 14.88
C THR A 24 7.49 4.22 15.97
N GLY A 25 6.47 5.01 16.35
CA GLY A 25 6.58 6.01 17.40
C GLY A 25 7.14 7.36 16.97
N VAL A 26 7.22 7.66 15.66
CA VAL A 26 7.56 9.02 15.21
C VAL A 26 6.48 9.97 15.75
N PRO A 27 6.87 11.07 16.44
CA PRO A 27 5.90 12.02 16.97
C PRO A 27 4.96 12.48 15.85
N ALA A 28 3.65 12.41 16.09
CA ALA A 28 2.63 12.76 15.09
C ALA A 28 2.49 14.28 14.91
N ARG A 29 3.61 14.94 14.62
CA ARG A 29 3.77 16.36 14.29
C ARG A 29 4.21 16.45 12.85
N GLN A 30 3.71 17.44 12.11
CA GLN A 30 4.01 17.57 10.68
C GLN A 30 5.52 17.63 10.41
N ALA A 31 6.30 18.39 11.19
CA ALA A 31 7.74 18.50 11.00
C ALA A 31 8.47 17.16 11.21
N ALA A 32 8.10 16.39 12.24
CA ALA A 32 8.72 15.10 12.55
C ALA A 32 8.39 14.04 11.49
N LEU A 33 7.14 13.99 11.03
CA LEU A 33 6.72 13.06 9.99
C LEU A 33 7.31 13.41 8.62
N LEU A 34 7.45 14.70 8.28
CA LEU A 34 8.17 15.13 7.08
C LEU A 34 9.62 14.65 7.10
N ALA A 35 10.32 14.85 8.22
CA ALA A 35 11.70 14.39 8.38
C ALA A 35 11.82 12.86 8.29
N ALA A 36 10.91 12.12 8.92
CA ALA A 36 10.93 10.66 8.94
C ALA A 36 10.61 10.03 7.57
N THR A 37 9.67 10.62 6.82
CA THR A 37 9.23 10.09 5.52
C THR A 37 10.10 10.57 4.36
N GLY A 38 10.70 11.76 4.45
CA GLY A 38 11.40 12.40 3.34
C GLY A 38 10.46 12.94 2.25
N ALA A 39 9.17 13.06 2.55
CA ALA A 39 8.18 13.58 1.62
C ALA A 39 8.35 15.08 1.37
N SER A 40 8.07 15.54 0.15
CA SER A 40 7.89 16.98 -0.08
C SER A 40 6.65 17.46 0.69
N ARG A 41 6.68 18.72 1.16
CA ARG A 41 5.61 19.29 1.99
C ARG A 41 4.23 19.15 1.35
N ASN A 42 4.12 19.43 0.04
CA ASN A 42 2.84 19.33 -0.67
C ASN A 42 2.34 17.88 -0.73
N ALA A 43 3.18 16.93 -1.16
CA ALA A 43 2.79 15.53 -1.28
C ALA A 43 2.46 14.89 0.09
N PHE A 44 3.15 15.33 1.15
CA PHE A 44 2.86 14.97 2.53
C PHE A 44 1.47 15.44 2.95
N VAL A 45 1.17 16.74 2.80
CA VAL A 45 -0.12 17.32 3.22
C VAL A 45 -1.28 16.66 2.47
N GLN A 46 -1.13 16.42 1.17
CA GLN A 46 -2.15 15.68 0.40
C GLN A 46 -2.39 14.27 0.94
N SER A 47 -1.33 13.55 1.31
CA SER A 47 -1.46 12.20 1.85
C SER A 47 -2.03 12.20 3.27
N LEU A 48 -1.66 13.19 4.08
CA LEU A 48 -2.16 13.36 5.44
C LEU A 48 -3.66 13.69 5.46
N ASN A 49 -4.10 14.65 4.63
CA ASN A 49 -5.51 14.98 4.48
C ASN A 49 -6.31 13.78 4.02
N HIS A 50 -5.80 13.05 3.02
CA HIS A 50 -6.43 11.83 2.54
C HIS A 50 -6.56 10.74 3.63
N LEU A 51 -5.55 10.59 4.50
CA LEU A 51 -5.65 9.68 5.64
C LEU A 51 -6.69 10.12 6.68
N MET A 52 -6.88 11.43 6.87
CA MET A 52 -7.97 11.97 7.71
C MET A 52 -9.34 11.73 7.07
N ASP A 53 -9.48 11.95 5.76
CA ASP A 53 -10.72 11.70 5.01
C ASP A 53 -11.13 10.22 5.04
N LEU A 54 -10.15 9.31 5.10
CA LEU A 54 -10.39 7.87 5.29
C LEU A 54 -10.64 7.46 6.76
N GLY A 55 -10.63 8.40 7.71
CA GLY A 55 -10.84 8.13 9.13
C GLY A 55 -9.71 7.34 9.80
N LEU A 56 -8.50 7.35 9.23
CA LEU A 56 -7.32 6.69 9.79
C LEU A 56 -6.54 7.60 10.73
N LEU A 57 -6.68 8.92 10.54
CA LEU A 57 -6.09 9.95 11.37
C LEU A 57 -7.13 10.98 11.77
N GLU A 58 -6.92 11.59 12.93
CA GLU A 58 -7.68 12.75 13.39
C GLU A 58 -6.73 13.83 13.94
N ARG A 59 -7.18 15.08 13.92
CA ARG A 59 -6.47 16.16 14.63
C ARG A 59 -6.59 15.93 16.13
N ASN A 60 -5.49 16.17 16.85
CA ASN A 60 -5.51 16.11 18.30
C ASN A 60 -6.26 17.34 18.86
N PRO A 61 -7.40 17.18 19.56
CA PRO A 61 -8.29 18.28 19.89
C PRO A 61 -7.79 19.18 21.03
N GLY A 62 -6.83 18.72 21.83
CA GLY A 62 -6.45 19.46 23.04
C GLY A 62 -5.39 20.54 22.79
N HIS A 63 -5.49 21.61 23.58
CA HIS A 63 -4.62 22.78 23.53
C HIS A 63 -3.36 22.64 24.41
N GLY A 64 -2.39 23.54 24.26
CA GLY A 64 -1.54 23.98 25.37
C GLY A 64 -0.23 23.24 25.67
N HIS A 65 0.32 22.38 24.80
CA HIS A 65 1.68 21.83 25.02
C HIS A 65 2.58 21.93 23.78
N PRO A 66 3.78 22.52 23.88
CA PRO A 66 4.66 22.78 22.73
C PRO A 66 5.20 21.50 22.05
N LEU A 67 5.14 20.35 22.72
CA LEU A 67 5.57 19.05 22.17
C LEU A 67 4.40 18.09 21.87
N ARG A 68 3.16 18.56 21.94
CA ARG A 68 1.98 17.71 21.73
C ARG A 68 1.95 17.17 20.29
N PRO A 69 1.57 15.89 20.08
CA PRO A 69 1.27 15.40 18.76
C PRO A 69 0.10 16.19 18.14
N GLU A 70 0.26 16.68 16.91
CA GLU A 70 -0.76 17.40 16.15
C GLU A 70 -1.87 16.48 15.64
N PHE A 71 -1.52 15.22 15.38
CA PHE A 71 -2.41 14.18 14.85
C PHE A 71 -2.42 12.96 15.77
N ARG A 72 -3.46 12.13 15.66
CA ARG A 72 -3.56 10.83 16.34
C ARG A 72 -4.10 9.79 15.38
N LEU A 73 -3.64 8.55 15.52
CA LEU A 73 -4.26 7.40 14.85
C LEU A 73 -5.62 7.12 15.51
N THR A 74 -6.64 6.91 14.71
CA THR A 74 -7.90 6.32 15.18
C THR A 74 -7.69 4.84 15.52
N PRO A 75 -8.61 4.16 16.22
CA PRO A 75 -8.48 2.71 16.46
C PRO A 75 -8.29 1.91 15.15
N PHE A 76 -9.00 2.29 14.09
CA PHE A 76 -8.81 1.70 12.77
C PHE A 76 -7.43 2.06 12.17
N GLY A 77 -7.02 3.33 12.32
CA GLY A 77 -5.69 3.80 11.94
C GLY A 77 -4.55 2.99 12.56
N VAL A 78 -4.64 2.62 13.84
CA VAL A 78 -3.64 1.80 14.52
C VAL A 78 -3.44 0.45 13.84
N THR A 79 -4.54 -0.23 13.50
CA THR A 79 -4.49 -1.53 12.79
C THR A 79 -3.83 -1.39 11.42
N VAL A 80 -4.24 -0.39 10.64
CA VAL A 80 -3.66 -0.16 9.30
C VAL A 80 -2.19 0.27 9.38
N ALA A 81 -1.82 1.06 10.39
CA ALA A 81 -0.44 1.48 10.62
C ALA A 81 0.49 0.31 10.95
N SER A 82 0.02 -0.68 11.71
CA SER A 82 0.74 -1.94 11.94
C SER A 82 0.97 -2.71 10.64
N ILE A 83 -0.05 -2.83 9.79
CA ILE A 83 0.08 -3.47 8.46
C ILE A 83 1.10 -2.72 7.59
N ALA A 84 1.03 -1.38 7.56
CA ALA A 84 1.96 -0.55 6.81
C ALA A 84 3.41 -0.74 7.27
N HIS A 85 3.63 -0.84 8.58
CA HIS A 85 4.94 -1.13 9.14
C HIS A 85 5.45 -2.52 8.73
N ARG A 86 4.63 -3.58 8.85
CA ARG A 86 4.99 -4.95 8.44
C ARG A 86 5.41 -5.02 6.96
N ILE A 87 4.71 -4.32 6.07
CA ILE A 87 5.08 -4.21 4.65
C ILE A 87 6.43 -3.53 4.49
N HIS A 88 6.65 -2.42 5.20
CA HIS A 88 7.92 -1.69 5.17
C HIS A 88 9.09 -2.53 5.70
N THR A 89 8.89 -3.38 6.71
CA THR A 89 9.96 -4.20 7.29
C THR A 89 10.43 -5.33 6.38
N VAL A 90 9.54 -5.89 5.55
CA VAL A 90 9.92 -6.96 4.60
C VAL A 90 10.48 -6.43 3.28
N SER A 91 10.50 -5.11 3.09
CA SER A 91 10.91 -4.46 1.85
C SER A 91 12.22 -3.71 2.03
N ALA A 92 13.14 -3.85 1.07
CA ALA A 92 14.40 -3.11 1.08
C ALA A 92 14.18 -1.60 0.88
N LYS A 93 15.13 -0.77 1.33
CA LYS A 93 15.01 0.70 1.21
C LYS A 93 14.94 1.14 -0.25
N GLU A 94 15.64 0.45 -1.13
CA GLU A 94 15.74 0.73 -2.56
C GLU A 94 14.40 0.49 -3.28
N ASP A 95 13.55 -0.38 -2.73
CA ASP A 95 12.24 -0.73 -3.28
C ASP A 95 11.11 0.18 -2.79
N ARG A 96 11.39 1.13 -1.89
CA ARG A 96 10.38 2.08 -1.38
C ARG A 96 9.71 2.86 -2.50
N ASN A 97 10.41 3.16 -3.59
CA ASN A 97 9.83 3.86 -4.74
C ASN A 97 8.73 3.01 -5.42
N LEU A 98 8.89 1.69 -5.45
CA LEU A 98 7.89 0.78 -6.00
C LEU A 98 6.66 0.70 -5.08
N LEU A 99 6.87 0.57 -3.76
CA LEU A 99 5.78 0.56 -2.78
C LEU A 99 4.89 1.79 -2.83
N ARG A 100 5.45 2.95 -3.21
CA ARG A 100 4.72 4.22 -3.30
C ARG A 100 3.88 4.35 -4.58
N LYS A 101 3.96 3.41 -5.53
CA LYS A 101 3.06 3.41 -6.69
C LYS A 101 1.67 2.93 -6.28
N SER A 102 0.64 3.61 -6.78
CA SER A 102 -0.75 3.41 -6.34
C SER A 102 -1.26 1.98 -6.46
N TRP A 103 -0.80 1.26 -7.48
CA TRP A 103 -1.26 -0.09 -7.81
C TRP A 103 -0.33 -1.22 -7.35
N THR A 104 0.85 -0.92 -6.80
CA THR A 104 1.79 -1.96 -6.38
C THR A 104 1.20 -2.86 -5.30
N LEU A 105 0.70 -2.26 -4.22
CA LEU A 105 0.13 -3.04 -3.12
C LEU A 105 -1.20 -3.70 -3.50
N PRO A 106 -2.18 -3.02 -4.15
CA PRO A 106 -3.42 -3.68 -4.58
C PRO A 106 -3.18 -4.87 -5.53
N VAL A 107 -2.25 -4.76 -6.47
CA VAL A 107 -1.91 -5.87 -7.39
C VAL A 107 -1.30 -7.03 -6.61
N LEU A 108 -0.37 -6.78 -5.68
CA LEU A 108 0.20 -7.85 -4.85
C LEU A 108 -0.84 -8.51 -3.95
N THR A 109 -1.82 -7.77 -3.45
CA THR A 109 -2.96 -8.31 -2.69
C THR A 109 -3.82 -9.24 -3.55
N ALA A 110 -4.14 -8.83 -4.79
CA ALA A 110 -4.88 -9.67 -5.72
C ALA A 110 -4.10 -10.96 -6.07
N LEU A 111 -2.77 -10.89 -6.13
CA LEU A 111 -1.86 -12.02 -6.41
C LEU A 111 -1.55 -12.90 -5.18
N HIS A 112 -2.49 -13.03 -4.23
CA HIS A 112 -2.37 -13.97 -3.11
C HIS A 112 -2.41 -15.45 -3.54
N ARG A 113 -2.89 -15.70 -4.76
CA ARG A 113 -2.82 -16.98 -5.46
C ARG A 113 -2.43 -16.74 -6.93
N PRO A 114 -1.90 -17.73 -7.65
CA PRO A 114 -1.65 -17.61 -9.09
C PRO A 114 -2.95 -17.38 -9.85
N ILE A 115 -3.06 -16.30 -10.63
CA ILE A 115 -4.28 -15.94 -11.36
C ILE A 115 -3.97 -15.28 -12.72
N TYR A 116 -4.96 -15.25 -13.61
CA TYR A 116 -4.85 -14.61 -14.92
C TYR A 116 -5.01 -13.09 -14.85
N PHE A 117 -4.50 -12.39 -15.87
CA PHE A 117 -4.63 -10.92 -15.99
C PHE A 117 -6.07 -10.41 -15.78
N ASN A 118 -7.04 -11.03 -16.46
CA ASN A 118 -8.45 -10.61 -16.39
C ASN A 118 -9.07 -10.85 -15.01
N GLU A 119 -8.57 -11.83 -14.24
CA GLU A 119 -9.03 -12.03 -12.85
C GLU A 119 -8.51 -10.92 -11.94
N ILE A 120 -7.24 -10.52 -12.09
CA ILE A 120 -6.67 -9.38 -11.35
C ILE A 120 -7.48 -8.11 -11.64
N LYS A 121 -7.77 -7.85 -12.92
CA LYS A 121 -8.55 -6.69 -13.36
C LYS A 121 -9.95 -6.69 -12.75
N ARG A 122 -10.64 -7.84 -12.76
CA ARG A 122 -11.98 -7.95 -12.15
C ARG A 122 -11.98 -7.71 -10.65
N GLY A 123 -10.94 -8.19 -9.94
CA GLY A 123 -10.80 -7.99 -8.50
C GLY A 123 -10.39 -6.56 -8.08
N LEU A 124 -9.93 -5.74 -9.03
CA LEU A 124 -9.51 -4.35 -8.81
C LEU A 124 -10.33 -3.42 -9.72
N THR A 125 -11.61 -3.24 -9.41
CA THR A 125 -12.64 -2.64 -10.28
C THR A 125 -12.27 -1.32 -10.98
N SER A 126 -11.42 -0.48 -10.39
CA SER A 126 -10.99 0.81 -10.96
C SER A 126 -9.66 0.77 -11.73
N ILE A 127 -8.99 -0.39 -11.83
CA ILE A 127 -7.73 -0.51 -12.57
C ILE A 127 -7.96 -0.57 -14.07
N THR A 128 -7.21 0.22 -14.83
CA THR A 128 -7.21 0.15 -16.30
C THR A 128 -6.25 -0.93 -16.78
N ASP A 129 -6.46 -1.48 -17.99
CA ASP A 129 -5.54 -2.47 -18.60
C ASP A 129 -4.11 -1.94 -18.67
N ARG A 130 -3.96 -0.65 -19.01
CA ARG A 130 -2.66 0.03 -19.05
C ARG A 130 -2.02 0.08 -17.67
N ALA A 131 -2.75 0.49 -16.64
CA ALA A 131 -2.24 0.58 -15.28
C ALA A 131 -1.85 -0.80 -14.72
N LEU A 132 -2.66 -1.83 -14.96
CA LEU A 132 -2.37 -3.20 -14.57
C LEU A 132 -1.11 -3.72 -15.28
N SER A 133 -1.03 -3.56 -16.61
CA SER A 133 0.13 -3.99 -17.40
C SER A 133 1.42 -3.31 -16.93
N GLN A 134 1.40 -2.00 -16.68
CA GLN A 134 2.56 -1.26 -16.20
C GLN A 134 2.98 -1.68 -14.78
N SER A 135 2.01 -1.99 -13.93
CA SER A 135 2.26 -2.46 -12.56
C SER A 135 2.90 -3.84 -12.56
N LEU A 136 2.33 -4.80 -13.30
CA LEU A 136 2.88 -6.15 -13.46
C LEU A 136 4.29 -6.10 -14.04
N LYS A 137 4.52 -5.31 -15.10
CA LYS A 137 5.86 -5.13 -15.67
C LYS A 137 6.86 -4.58 -14.65
N SER A 138 6.48 -3.54 -13.89
CA SER A 138 7.35 -2.96 -12.86
C SER A 138 7.69 -3.96 -11.75
N LEU A 139 6.72 -4.77 -11.34
CA LEU A 139 6.87 -5.81 -10.33
C LEU A 139 7.73 -6.97 -10.83
N GLU A 140 7.57 -7.37 -12.09
CA GLU A 140 8.37 -8.41 -12.73
C GLU A 140 9.83 -7.99 -12.88
N THR A 141 10.10 -6.75 -13.32
CA THR A 141 11.46 -6.18 -13.38
C THR A 141 12.18 -6.21 -12.02
N ARG A 142 11.42 -6.18 -10.92
CA ARG A 142 11.96 -6.24 -9.55
C ARG A 142 11.91 -7.65 -8.96
N HIS A 143 11.52 -8.64 -9.73
CA HIS A 143 11.32 -10.03 -9.29
C HIS A 143 10.34 -10.15 -8.11
N TRP A 144 9.32 -9.29 -8.06
CA TRP A 144 8.23 -9.36 -7.07
C TRP A 144 7.01 -10.12 -7.61
N VAL A 145 6.91 -10.23 -8.94
CA VAL A 145 5.90 -11.03 -9.63
C VAL A 145 6.59 -11.87 -10.69
N ALA A 146 6.21 -13.15 -10.78
CA ALA A 146 6.58 -14.03 -11.87
C ALA A 146 5.41 -14.16 -12.85
N ARG A 147 5.72 -14.12 -14.14
CA ARG A 147 4.79 -14.40 -15.23
C ARG A 147 5.15 -15.74 -15.86
N GLN A 148 4.19 -16.65 -15.94
CA GLN A 148 4.35 -17.95 -16.60
C GLN A 148 3.22 -18.14 -17.61
N VAL A 149 3.45 -18.90 -18.68
CA VAL A 149 2.39 -19.27 -19.62
C VAL A 149 1.77 -20.58 -19.14
N ASP A 150 0.45 -20.61 -18.99
CA ASP A 150 -0.28 -21.84 -18.76
C ASP A 150 -0.63 -22.49 -20.11
N ASP A 151 0.22 -23.43 -20.52
CA ASP A 151 0.07 -24.19 -21.76
C ASP A 151 -1.07 -25.22 -21.72
N SER A 152 -1.62 -25.51 -20.53
CA SER A 152 -2.77 -26.41 -20.38
C SER A 152 -4.09 -25.73 -20.76
N SER A 153 -4.15 -24.40 -20.63
CA SER A 153 -5.28 -23.59 -21.04
C SER A 153 -5.39 -23.47 -22.57
N ARG A 154 -6.63 -23.45 -23.11
CA ARG A 154 -6.89 -23.26 -24.54
C ARG A 154 -7.75 -22.01 -24.77
N PRO A 155 -7.19 -20.93 -25.37
CA PRO A 155 -5.80 -20.73 -25.77
C PRO A 155 -4.85 -20.57 -24.57
N PRO A 156 -3.53 -20.78 -24.73
CA PRO A 156 -2.54 -20.53 -23.68
C PRO A 156 -2.60 -19.10 -23.15
N ARG A 157 -2.53 -18.92 -21.83
CA ARG A 157 -2.71 -17.63 -21.18
C ARG A 157 -1.66 -17.38 -20.10
N PRO A 158 -1.24 -16.12 -19.90
CA PRO A 158 -0.28 -15.80 -18.85
C PRO A 158 -0.93 -15.86 -17.45
N VAL A 159 -0.30 -16.62 -16.56
CA VAL A 159 -0.57 -16.66 -15.13
C VAL A 159 0.47 -15.82 -14.41
N TYR A 160 0.01 -15.04 -13.44
CA TYR A 160 0.85 -14.18 -12.61
C TYR A 160 0.84 -14.67 -11.17
N LYS A 161 2.00 -14.62 -10.52
CA LYS A 161 2.17 -15.04 -9.12
C LYS A 161 3.10 -14.08 -8.38
N ALA A 162 2.72 -13.66 -7.17
CA ALA A 162 3.62 -12.92 -6.29
C ALA A 162 4.77 -13.81 -5.80
N VAL A 163 6.00 -13.33 -5.89
CA VAL A 163 7.24 -14.06 -5.55
C VAL A 163 8.20 -13.15 -4.77
N ASN A 164 9.20 -13.74 -4.09
CA ASN A 164 10.19 -13.02 -3.29
C ASN A 164 9.54 -12.00 -2.34
N THR A 165 10.02 -10.75 -2.33
CA THR A 165 9.45 -9.65 -1.54
C THR A 165 7.97 -9.42 -1.85
N GLY A 166 7.55 -9.51 -3.12
CA GLY A 166 6.15 -9.39 -3.50
C GLY A 166 5.28 -10.48 -2.86
N GLY A 167 5.80 -11.71 -2.77
CA GLY A 167 5.15 -12.82 -2.08
C GLY A 167 5.05 -12.61 -0.57
N ALA A 168 6.10 -12.07 0.06
CA ALA A 168 6.08 -11.73 1.49
C ALA A 168 5.04 -10.64 1.79
N ILE A 169 5.00 -9.58 0.98
CA ILE A 169 4.01 -8.50 1.07
C ILE A 169 2.59 -9.05 0.87
N SER A 170 2.38 -9.88 -0.15
CA SER A 170 1.07 -10.48 -0.43
C SER A 170 0.54 -11.30 0.75
N LYS A 171 1.40 -12.10 1.39
CA LYS A 171 1.06 -12.88 2.60
C LYS A 171 0.71 -12.01 3.80
N ILE A 172 1.30 -10.81 3.91
CA ILE A 172 0.97 -9.85 4.98
C ILE A 172 -0.41 -9.25 4.75
N ILE A 173 -0.74 -8.87 3.51
CA ILE A 173 -1.93 -8.06 3.22
C ILE A 173 -3.16 -8.93 2.96
N ALA A 174 -3.03 -10.05 2.26
CA ALA A 174 -4.18 -10.85 1.81
C ALA A 174 -5.12 -11.27 2.96
N PRO A 175 -4.64 -11.69 4.15
CA PRO A 175 -5.53 -12.01 5.27
C PRO A 175 -6.28 -10.80 5.84
N GLU A 176 -5.75 -9.59 5.65
CA GLU A 176 -6.31 -8.34 6.18
C GLU A 176 -7.39 -7.75 5.25
N ILE A 177 -7.52 -8.29 4.03
CA ILE A 177 -8.37 -7.77 2.96
C ILE A 177 -9.51 -8.72 2.64
N GLN A 178 -10.72 -8.17 2.65
CA GLN A 178 -11.91 -8.84 2.13
C GLN A 178 -12.02 -8.52 0.63
N PHE A 179 -11.99 -9.57 -0.18
CA PHE A 179 -12.30 -9.51 -1.60
C PHE A 179 -13.83 -9.52 -1.75
N ALA A 180 -14.35 -8.68 -2.64
CA ALA A 180 -15.77 -8.63 -2.97
C ALA A 180 -16.15 -9.78 -3.91
#